data_AF-U9TQW4-F1
#
_entry.id   AF-U9TQW4-F1
#
_cell.length_a   1.000
_cell.length_b   1.000
_cell.length_c   1.000
_cell.angle_alpha   90.00
_cell.angle_beta   90.00
_cell.angle_gamma   90.00
#
_symmetry.space_group_name_H-M   'P 1'
#
loop_
_entity.id
_entity.type
_entity.pdbx_description
1 polymer ?
#
loop_
_entity_poly.entity_id
_entity_poly.type
_entity_poly.pdbx_seq_one_letter_code
_entity_poly.pdbx_strand_id
1 'polypeptide(L)'
;MHNIANDLYRLKTNYQKSIEQNQFSSRDPLTNNLENRKFFFMILEKEMKIMIKMLNNGRNNLMFDQNPEAKELNAKLDQLYYKELARRLDREKTYDPPGELSKYGKRHDNDFVEISKISIIPTKEEILCERPPFLPSSLRYALHFLPDGPARLLDTQFRLLREDLLNPIRGGLSNFLVALLQEHTYSDNDVKLSKEFKKIQEEGGKFSYNDGTNENGDLQVYTNVQFVNITCDRRKGYACTVSFTPPKIRAKGVRARREYWEKNKRLLTGSLVTLILPNPNPQSRSSSISDSDLYLFYFGIVIYRNERILSRDENFAEVDINFIDPSIYPIALSEISIFNKTKKIPLKNRFMVESTGVYLESYYHILKTLQTTNPSSLPFEKYLAPNFNDSNVNNGEDIKGKMREDIREEMINTLDVKVENP
;
A
#
# COMPACT_ATOMS: atom_id res chain seq x y z
N MET A 1 47.05 27.33 19.67
CA MET A 1 46.85 25.93 19.25
C MET A 1 47.12 25.70 17.76
N HIS A 2 46.45 26.37 16.82
CA HIS A 2 46.73 26.21 15.39
C HIS A 2 48.15 26.63 14.97
N ASN A 3 48.67 27.74 15.53
CA ASN A 3 50.06 28.15 15.31
C ASN A 3 51.05 27.08 15.82
N ILE A 4 50.74 26.44 16.95
CA ILE A 4 51.54 25.35 17.51
C ILE A 4 51.51 24.12 16.58
N ALA A 5 50.35 23.76 16.03
CA ALA A 5 50.22 22.66 15.08
C ALA A 5 51.01 22.93 13.78
N ASN A 6 50.96 24.16 13.26
CA ASN A 6 51.72 24.57 12.08
C ASN A 6 53.23 24.58 12.36
N ASP A 7 53.65 25.06 13.53
CA ASP A 7 55.04 25.01 13.96
C ASP A 7 55.53 23.57 14.14
N LEU A 8 54.71 22.67 14.69
CA LEU A 8 55.03 21.25 14.79
C LEU A 8 55.19 20.60 13.40
N TYR A 9 54.32 20.90 12.44
CA TYR A 9 54.48 20.43 11.06
C TYR A 9 55.77 20.94 10.43
N ARG A 10 56.08 22.23 10.60
CA ARG A 10 57.33 22.81 10.13
C ARG A 10 58.53 22.10 10.75
N LEU A 11 58.53 21.89 12.08
CA LEU A 11 59.59 21.19 12.80
C LEU A 11 59.74 19.74 12.34
N LYS A 12 58.64 19.01 12.14
CA LYS A 12 58.67 17.66 11.56
C LYS A 12 59.35 17.68 10.19
N THR A 13 58.91 18.55 9.27
CA THR A 13 59.46 18.58 7.91
C THR A 13 60.95 18.95 7.89
N ASN A 14 61.38 19.83 8.79
CA ASN A 14 62.79 20.19 8.96
C ASN A 14 63.60 19.01 9.54
N TYR A 15 63.06 18.31 10.54
CA TYR A 15 63.70 17.15 11.14
C TYR A 15 63.84 15.98 10.14
N GLN A 16 62.79 15.71 9.36
CA GLN A 16 62.81 14.70 8.31
C GLN A 16 63.88 15.01 7.24
N LYS A 17 63.93 16.26 6.75
CA LYS A 17 64.97 16.70 5.79
C LYS A 17 66.38 16.61 6.37
N SER A 18 66.56 16.94 7.64
CA SER A 18 67.88 16.88 8.32
C SER A 18 68.39 15.44 8.49
N ILE A 19 67.48 14.49 8.74
CA ILE A 19 67.81 13.05 8.79
C ILE A 19 68.11 12.48 7.38
N GLU A 20 67.44 12.97 6.35
CA GLU A 20 67.69 12.58 4.95
C GLU A 20 69.02 13.14 4.41
N GLN A 21 69.52 14.24 4.97
CA GLN A 21 70.76 14.92 4.56
C GLN A 21 72.01 14.49 5.37
N ASN A 22 71.95 13.41 6.17
CA ASN A 22 73.07 12.82 6.92
C ASN A 22 73.85 13.80 7.82
N GLN A 23 73.18 14.44 8.78
CA GLN A 23 73.84 15.29 9.79
C GLN A 23 73.82 14.76 11.23
N PHE A 24 73.63 13.45 11.45
CA PHE A 24 73.58 12.88 12.81
C PHE A 24 74.49 11.66 13.04
N SER A 25 74.91 11.53 14.32
CA SER A 25 75.84 10.53 14.85
C SER A 25 75.29 9.09 14.81
N SER A 26 76.20 8.12 14.64
CA SER A 26 75.96 6.72 14.27
C SER A 26 75.23 5.83 15.29
N ARG A 27 74.61 6.38 16.34
CA ARG A 27 73.93 5.63 17.42
C ARG A 27 72.41 5.75 17.44
N ASP A 28 71.78 6.55 16.57
CA ASP A 28 70.32 6.71 16.53
C ASP A 28 69.63 5.61 15.67
N PRO A 29 68.71 4.80 16.23
CA PRO A 29 67.94 3.79 15.50
C PRO A 29 67.17 4.31 14.28
N LEU A 30 66.74 5.59 14.29
CA LEU A 30 66.05 6.25 13.18
C LEU A 30 67.01 6.62 12.05
N THR A 31 68.31 6.69 12.32
CA THR A 31 69.35 7.02 11.33
C THR A 31 69.84 5.75 10.61
N ASN A 32 69.95 4.62 11.31
CA ASN A 32 70.54 3.39 10.75
C ASN A 32 69.54 2.42 10.10
N ASN A 33 68.25 2.47 10.45
CA ASN A 33 67.23 1.54 9.91
C ASN A 33 66.15 2.30 9.12
N LEU A 34 66.16 2.09 7.80
CA LEU A 34 65.26 2.75 6.84
C LEU A 34 63.79 2.42 7.09
N GLU A 35 63.47 1.16 7.43
CA GLU A 35 62.08 0.72 7.63
C GLU A 35 61.51 1.27 8.94
N ASN A 36 62.31 1.29 10.00
CA ASN A 36 61.90 1.93 11.26
C ASN A 36 61.69 3.45 11.08
N ARG A 37 62.53 4.11 10.27
CA ARG A 37 62.39 5.53 9.93
C ARG A 37 61.09 5.82 9.19
N LYS A 38 60.79 5.03 8.14
CA LYS A 38 59.53 5.15 7.39
C LYS A 38 58.31 4.93 8.28
N PHE A 39 58.35 3.90 9.12
CA PHE A 39 57.27 3.57 10.04
C PHE A 39 57.02 4.69 11.07
N PHE A 40 58.10 5.25 11.64
CA PHE A 40 58.02 6.37 12.58
C PHE A 40 57.34 7.59 11.95
N PHE A 41 57.78 8.03 10.76
CA PHE A 41 57.18 9.19 10.11
C PHE A 41 55.75 8.92 9.62
N MET A 42 55.42 7.69 9.23
CA MET A 42 54.06 7.28 8.90
C MET A 42 53.11 7.43 10.10
N ILE A 43 53.52 6.95 11.28
CA ILE A 43 52.73 7.12 12.52
C ILE A 43 52.62 8.60 12.87
N LEU A 44 53.73 9.34 12.83
CA LEU A 44 53.76 10.76 13.17
C LEU A 44 52.83 11.58 12.25
N GLU A 45 52.84 11.29 10.94
CA GLU A 45 51.90 11.89 9.97
C GLU A 45 50.44 11.57 10.30
N LYS A 46 50.15 10.33 10.66
CA LYS A 46 48.80 9.89 11.02
C LYS A 46 48.31 10.62 12.27
N GLU A 47 49.10 10.68 13.32
CA GLU A 47 48.74 11.37 14.57
C GLU A 47 48.60 12.88 14.38
N MET A 48 49.46 13.49 13.57
CA MET A 48 49.34 14.91 13.22
C MET A 48 48.09 15.21 12.39
N LYS A 49 47.69 14.30 11.48
CA LYS A 49 46.41 14.43 10.74
C LYS A 49 45.20 14.30 11.67
N ILE A 50 45.25 13.40 12.65
CA ILE A 50 44.20 13.26 13.68
C ILE A 50 44.12 14.55 14.51
N MET A 51 45.27 15.08 14.95
CA MET A 51 45.33 16.33 15.71
C MET A 51 44.73 17.52 14.94
N ILE A 52 45.06 17.67 13.65
CA ILE A 52 44.46 18.71 12.79
C ILE A 52 42.96 18.49 12.64
N LYS A 53 42.52 17.25 12.42
CA LYS A 53 41.09 16.92 12.32
C LYS A 53 40.35 17.30 13.61
N MET A 54 40.93 17.03 14.78
CA MET A 54 40.36 17.41 16.07
C MET A 54 40.36 18.93 16.29
N LEU A 55 41.42 19.65 15.92
CA LEU A 55 41.49 21.10 16.00
C LEU A 55 40.49 21.79 15.07
N ASN A 56 40.32 21.27 13.85
CA ASN A 56 39.36 21.77 12.88
C ASN A 56 37.92 21.43 13.30
N ASN A 57 37.65 20.25 13.85
CA ASN A 57 36.35 19.91 14.45
C ASN A 57 36.04 20.82 15.65
N GLY A 58 37.03 21.12 16.48
CA GLY A 58 36.89 22.09 17.57
C GLY A 58 36.64 23.51 17.07
N ARG A 59 37.24 23.92 15.95
CA ARG A 59 37.02 25.23 15.32
C ARG A 59 35.66 25.32 14.62
N ASN A 60 35.19 24.24 14.01
CA ASN A 60 33.82 24.12 13.54
C ASN A 60 32.87 24.31 14.73
N ASN A 61 33.04 23.56 15.82
CA ASN A 61 32.22 23.71 17.04
C ASN A 61 32.30 25.13 17.66
N LEU A 62 33.46 25.79 17.63
CA LEU A 62 33.65 27.17 18.15
C LEU A 62 33.09 28.26 17.22
N MET A 63 33.14 28.09 15.90
CA MET A 63 32.46 28.97 14.94
C MET A 63 30.94 28.78 15.00
N PHE A 64 30.47 27.58 15.37
CA PHE A 64 29.05 27.28 15.61
C PHE A 64 28.53 27.82 16.95
N ASP A 65 29.38 28.02 17.97
CA ASP A 65 28.97 28.62 19.25
C ASP A 65 28.78 30.15 19.18
N GLN A 66 29.25 30.82 18.13
CA GLN A 66 29.10 32.26 17.95
C GLN A 66 27.82 32.66 17.19
N ASN A 67 27.12 31.70 16.58
CA ASN A 67 25.88 31.98 15.85
C ASN A 67 24.69 31.19 16.48
N PRO A 68 23.83 31.83 17.30
CA PRO A 68 22.73 31.16 18.00
C PRO A 68 21.76 30.44 17.06
N GLU A 69 21.57 30.96 15.83
CA GLU A 69 20.74 30.32 14.80
C GLU A 69 21.30 28.97 14.33
N ALA A 70 22.64 28.84 14.21
CA ALA A 70 23.26 27.59 13.80
C ALA A 70 23.17 26.51 14.87
N LYS A 71 23.17 26.90 16.16
CA LYS A 71 22.99 25.99 17.29
C LYS A 71 21.55 25.48 17.39
N GLU A 72 20.57 26.36 17.18
CA GLU A 72 19.16 25.98 17.11
C GLU A 72 18.88 25.07 15.90
N LEU A 73 19.45 25.37 14.74
CA LEU A 73 19.31 24.54 13.54
C LEU A 73 19.89 23.14 13.74
N ASN A 74 21.08 23.02 14.35
CA ASN A 74 21.68 21.71 14.65
C ASN A 74 20.86 20.92 15.67
N ALA A 75 20.33 21.57 16.72
CA ALA A 75 19.47 20.91 17.69
C ALA A 75 18.17 20.39 17.04
N LYS A 76 17.55 21.17 16.15
CA LYS A 76 16.39 20.74 15.35
C LYS A 76 16.75 19.58 14.41
N LEU A 77 17.90 19.65 13.76
CA LEU A 77 18.38 18.59 12.87
C LEU A 77 18.60 17.27 13.62
N ASP A 78 19.24 17.32 14.80
CA ASP A 78 19.44 16.13 15.63
C ASP A 78 18.10 15.57 16.14
N GLN A 79 17.17 16.44 16.57
CA GLN A 79 15.83 16.02 16.97
C GLN A 79 15.09 15.29 15.83
N LEU A 80 15.12 15.85 14.61
CA LEU A 80 14.49 15.25 13.43
C LEU A 80 15.17 13.93 13.06
N TYR A 81 16.50 13.87 13.12
CA TYR A 81 17.27 12.66 12.87
C TYR A 81 16.89 11.53 13.83
N TYR A 82 16.88 11.78 15.15
CA TYR A 82 16.51 10.75 16.13
C TYR A 82 15.04 10.35 16.00
N LYS A 83 14.15 11.28 15.66
CA LYS A 83 12.74 10.98 15.37
C LYS A 83 12.61 10.04 14.17
N GLU A 84 13.32 10.30 13.09
CA GLU A 84 13.27 9.45 11.90
C GLU A 84 13.95 8.09 12.14
N LEU A 85 15.05 8.05 12.90
CA LEU A 85 15.69 6.81 13.32
C LEU A 85 14.72 5.95 14.15
N ALA A 86 14.00 6.55 15.10
CA ALA A 86 12.99 5.85 15.88
C ALA A 86 11.88 5.27 15.00
N ARG A 87 11.34 6.06 14.05
CA ARG A 87 10.36 5.57 13.06
C ARG A 87 10.89 4.43 12.19
N ARG A 88 12.19 4.44 11.89
CA ARG A 88 12.81 3.40 11.06
C ARG A 88 12.95 2.09 11.83
N LEU A 89 13.42 2.15 13.08
CA LEU A 89 13.49 0.98 13.96
C LEU A 89 12.10 0.38 14.24
N ASP A 90 11.10 1.23 14.41
CA ASP A 90 9.72 0.77 14.57
C ASP A 90 9.19 0.06 13.31
N ARG A 91 9.49 0.63 12.12
CA ARG A 91 9.22 -0.01 10.84
C ARG A 91 9.95 -1.35 10.69
N GLU A 92 11.21 -1.46 11.10
CA GLU A 92 11.97 -2.71 11.05
C GLU A 92 11.35 -3.80 11.92
N LYS A 93 10.88 -3.42 13.12
CA LYS A 93 10.22 -4.36 14.03
C LYS A 93 8.88 -4.85 13.51
N THR A 94 8.13 -3.98 12.85
CA THR A 94 6.79 -4.27 12.31
C THR A 94 6.81 -4.77 10.87
N TYR A 95 7.97 -4.76 10.21
CA TYR A 95 8.13 -5.18 8.83
C TYR A 95 7.72 -6.65 8.63
N ASP A 96 6.70 -6.86 7.82
CA ASP A 96 6.22 -8.18 7.43
C ASP A 96 6.05 -8.22 5.91
N PRO A 97 7.01 -8.79 5.13
CA PRO A 97 6.97 -8.77 3.67
C PRO A 97 5.79 -9.60 3.11
N PRO A 98 5.49 -9.49 1.80
CA PRO A 98 4.36 -10.17 1.20
C PRO A 98 4.62 -11.66 0.97
N GLY A 99 3.53 -12.42 0.83
CA GLY A 99 3.53 -13.82 0.44
C GLY A 99 4.39 -14.74 1.31
N GLU A 100 5.19 -15.57 0.66
CA GLU A 100 6.04 -16.58 1.28
C GLU A 100 7.21 -15.99 2.09
N LEU A 101 7.53 -14.70 1.89
CA LEU A 101 8.58 -14.02 2.65
C LEU A 101 8.11 -13.67 4.08
N SER A 102 6.79 -13.63 4.31
CA SER A 102 6.23 -13.35 5.63
C SER A 102 6.61 -14.44 6.62
N LYS A 103 7.02 -14.05 7.83
CA LYS A 103 7.28 -14.97 8.95
C LYS A 103 6.04 -15.77 9.39
N TYR A 104 4.84 -15.28 9.06
CA TYR A 104 3.57 -15.92 9.40
C TYR A 104 2.95 -16.64 8.19
N GLY A 105 3.69 -16.75 7.08
CA GLY A 105 3.16 -17.20 5.80
C GLY A 105 2.17 -16.21 5.17
N LYS A 106 1.58 -16.64 4.06
CA LYS A 106 0.63 -15.83 3.28
C LYS A 106 -0.54 -15.34 4.13
N ARG A 107 -0.96 -14.09 3.91
CA ARG A 107 -2.13 -13.50 4.56
C ARG A 107 -3.45 -14.11 4.06
N HIS A 108 -3.52 -14.39 2.78
CA HIS A 108 -4.67 -14.93 2.06
C HIS A 108 -4.21 -15.60 0.75
N ASP A 109 -5.09 -16.31 0.05
CA ASP A 109 -4.83 -16.94 -1.25
C ASP A 109 -4.24 -16.01 -2.33
N ASN A 110 -4.53 -14.72 -2.29
CA ASN A 110 -4.04 -13.70 -3.22
C ASN A 110 -2.79 -12.92 -2.74
N ASP A 111 -2.12 -13.36 -1.67
CA ASP A 111 -0.90 -12.73 -1.14
C ASP A 111 0.35 -13.37 -1.76
N PHE A 112 0.89 -12.74 -2.80
CA PHE A 112 2.09 -13.19 -3.52
C PHE A 112 3.21 -12.16 -3.46
N VAL A 113 4.45 -12.65 -3.51
CA VAL A 113 5.66 -11.81 -3.61
C VAL A 113 5.69 -11.07 -4.95
N GLU A 114 5.43 -11.77 -6.06
CA GLU A 114 5.43 -11.20 -7.41
C GLU A 114 4.06 -10.58 -7.75
N ILE A 115 4.05 -9.29 -8.12
CA ILE A 115 2.81 -8.58 -8.49
C ILE A 115 2.10 -9.17 -9.71
N SER A 116 2.83 -9.86 -10.60
CA SER A 116 2.29 -10.51 -11.79
C SER A 116 1.35 -11.68 -11.46
N LYS A 117 1.49 -12.26 -10.26
CA LYS A 117 0.67 -13.38 -9.76
C LYS A 117 -0.56 -12.89 -8.99
N ILE A 118 -0.58 -11.63 -8.56
CA ILE A 118 -1.68 -11.06 -7.78
C ILE A 118 -2.88 -10.80 -8.69
N SER A 119 -4.06 -11.28 -8.32
CA SER A 119 -5.30 -10.91 -9.00
C SER A 119 -5.70 -9.47 -8.68
N ILE A 120 -6.01 -8.67 -9.72
CA ILE A 120 -6.53 -7.30 -9.55
C ILE A 120 -7.88 -7.32 -8.82
N ILE A 121 -8.75 -8.27 -9.19
CA ILE A 121 -10.03 -8.44 -8.51
C ILE A 121 -9.81 -9.23 -7.22
N PRO A 122 -10.38 -8.81 -6.09
CA PRO A 122 -10.09 -9.46 -4.81
C PRO A 122 -10.73 -10.84 -4.71
N THR A 123 -10.22 -11.62 -3.77
CA THR A 123 -10.77 -12.93 -3.38
C THR A 123 -11.59 -12.81 -2.11
N LYS A 124 -12.38 -13.85 -1.78
CA LYS A 124 -13.12 -13.90 -0.51
C LYS A 124 -12.15 -13.85 0.68
N GLU A 125 -11.08 -14.66 0.65
CA GLU A 125 -10.10 -14.72 1.75
C GLU A 125 -9.37 -13.40 1.94
N GLU A 126 -9.12 -12.64 0.87
CA GLU A 126 -8.50 -11.32 0.94
C GLU A 126 -9.41 -10.26 1.60
N ILE A 127 -10.69 -10.21 1.23
CA ILE A 127 -11.65 -9.27 1.83
C ILE A 127 -11.89 -9.57 3.31
N LEU A 128 -11.88 -10.84 3.69
CA LEU A 128 -12.11 -11.28 5.07
C LEU A 128 -10.83 -11.38 5.90
N CYS A 129 -9.68 -11.05 5.32
CA CYS A 129 -8.41 -11.16 6.02
C CYS A 129 -8.31 -10.11 7.13
N GLU A 130 -8.12 -10.57 8.36
CA GLU A 130 -7.87 -9.70 9.51
C GLU A 130 -6.46 -9.10 9.51
N ARG A 131 -5.48 -9.80 8.89
CA ARG A 131 -4.10 -9.30 8.80
C ARG A 131 -4.06 -8.12 7.81
N PRO A 132 -3.46 -6.99 8.19
CA PRO A 132 -3.34 -5.85 7.27
C PRO A 132 -2.50 -6.23 6.04
N PRO A 133 -2.86 -5.68 4.86
CA PRO A 133 -2.12 -5.93 3.63
C PRO A 133 -0.69 -5.38 3.74
N PHE A 134 0.23 -5.98 2.97
CA PHE A 134 1.58 -5.43 2.85
C PHE A 134 1.55 -4.14 2.01
N LEU A 135 1.73 -3.00 2.68
CA LEU A 135 1.79 -1.68 2.04
C LEU A 135 3.23 -1.16 2.03
N PRO A 136 3.90 -1.17 0.87
CA PRO A 136 5.23 -0.58 0.74
C PRO A 136 5.16 0.94 0.91
N SER A 137 6.21 1.53 1.45
CA SER A 137 6.31 2.98 1.59
C SER A 137 7.10 3.58 0.43
N SER A 138 6.63 4.71 -0.09
CA SER A 138 7.28 5.50 -1.14
C SER A 138 8.48 6.31 -0.65
N LEU A 139 8.80 6.26 0.65
CA LEU A 139 9.93 6.97 1.24
C LEU A 139 11.26 6.36 0.78
N ARG A 140 12.26 7.21 0.50
CA ARG A 140 13.60 6.84 0.00
C ARG A 140 14.27 5.73 0.82
N TYR A 141 14.10 5.74 2.14
CA TYR A 141 14.73 4.80 3.07
C TYR A 141 13.77 3.77 3.66
N ALA A 142 12.58 3.61 3.06
CA ALA A 142 11.63 2.59 3.48
C ALA A 142 12.22 1.19 3.28
N LEU A 143 11.78 0.26 4.13
CA LEU A 143 12.10 -1.15 3.98
C LEU A 143 11.31 -1.73 2.81
N HIS A 144 11.99 -2.52 2.00
CA HIS A 144 11.39 -3.27 0.90
C HIS A 144 12.15 -4.57 0.69
N PHE A 145 11.47 -5.60 0.20
CA PHE A 145 12.06 -6.91 -0.09
C PHE A 145 12.77 -6.95 -1.44
N LEU A 146 12.62 -5.88 -2.23
CA LEU A 146 13.28 -5.69 -3.52
C LEU A 146 14.35 -4.60 -3.35
N PRO A 147 15.48 -4.71 -4.06
CA PRO A 147 16.47 -3.65 -4.09
C PRO A 147 15.89 -2.39 -4.73
N ASP A 148 16.58 -1.26 -4.53
CA ASP A 148 16.27 -0.04 -5.27
C ASP A 148 16.30 -0.31 -6.79
N GLY A 149 15.49 0.46 -7.52
CA GLY A 149 15.36 0.35 -8.98
C GLY A 149 13.91 0.12 -9.45
N PRO A 150 13.73 -0.05 -10.77
CA PRO A 150 12.42 -0.09 -11.42
C PRO A 150 11.45 -1.14 -10.85
N ALA A 151 11.97 -2.32 -10.48
CA ALA A 151 11.14 -3.40 -9.95
C ALA A 151 10.47 -3.01 -8.63
N ARG A 152 11.20 -2.36 -7.73
CA ARG A 152 10.68 -1.83 -6.46
C ARG A 152 9.69 -0.70 -6.68
N LEU A 153 9.93 0.17 -7.66
CA LEU A 153 8.98 1.23 -8.01
C LEU A 153 7.66 0.62 -8.49
N LEU A 154 7.70 -0.32 -9.43
CA LEU A 154 6.50 -0.98 -9.97
C LEU A 154 5.73 -1.74 -8.89
N ASP A 155 6.41 -2.49 -8.02
CA ASP A 155 5.77 -3.16 -6.87
C ASP A 155 5.10 -2.16 -5.93
N THR A 156 5.82 -1.10 -5.56
CA THR A 156 5.29 -0.03 -4.69
C THR A 156 4.02 0.59 -5.26
N GLN A 157 4.07 1.03 -6.52
CA GLN A 157 2.94 1.70 -7.17
C GLN A 157 1.76 0.74 -7.35
N PHE A 158 2.01 -0.51 -7.73
CA PHE A 158 0.95 -1.50 -7.89
C PHE A 158 0.23 -1.77 -6.56
N ARG A 159 0.96 -2.04 -5.48
CA ARG A 159 0.36 -2.39 -4.19
C ARG A 159 -0.39 -1.23 -3.56
N LEU A 160 0.15 -0.01 -3.63
CA LEU A 160 -0.52 1.18 -3.13
C LEU A 160 -1.79 1.50 -3.92
N LEU A 161 -1.70 1.53 -5.26
CA LEU A 161 -2.86 1.82 -6.10
C LEU A 161 -3.95 0.74 -5.98
N ARG A 162 -3.55 -0.53 -5.79
CA ARG A 162 -4.48 -1.62 -5.56
C ARG A 162 -5.14 -1.52 -4.19
N GLU A 163 -4.42 -1.07 -3.16
CA GLU A 163 -5.02 -0.82 -1.85
C GLU A 163 -6.03 0.33 -1.91
N ASP A 164 -5.74 1.41 -2.63
CA ASP A 164 -6.69 2.51 -2.83
C ASP A 164 -8.01 2.02 -3.46
N LEU A 165 -7.93 1.06 -4.38
CA LEU A 165 -9.08 0.37 -4.96
C LEU A 165 -9.81 -0.53 -3.95
N LEU A 166 -9.06 -1.35 -3.19
CA LEU A 166 -9.64 -2.40 -2.36
C LEU A 166 -10.10 -1.95 -0.99
N ASN A 167 -9.48 -0.94 -0.39
CA ASN A 167 -9.77 -0.51 0.97
C ASN A 167 -11.27 -0.19 1.16
N PRO A 168 -11.94 0.59 0.27
CA PRO A 168 -13.37 0.85 0.41
C PRO A 168 -14.26 -0.38 0.20
N ILE A 169 -13.82 -1.31 -0.66
CA ILE A 169 -14.55 -2.55 -0.93
C ILE A 169 -14.46 -3.48 0.28
N ARG A 170 -13.26 -3.63 0.84
CA ARG A 170 -12.96 -4.47 2.01
C ARG A 170 -13.72 -3.99 3.24
N GLY A 171 -13.62 -2.69 3.56
CA GLY A 171 -14.37 -2.09 4.68
C GLY A 171 -15.88 -2.25 4.51
N GLY A 172 -16.42 -1.91 3.34
CA GLY A 172 -17.86 -2.01 3.08
C GLY A 172 -18.41 -3.43 3.20
N LEU A 173 -17.74 -4.40 2.58
CA LEU A 173 -18.17 -5.81 2.60
C LEU A 173 -18.04 -6.43 3.99
N SER A 174 -16.95 -6.17 4.70
CA SER A 174 -16.74 -6.67 6.06
C SER A 174 -17.82 -6.13 7.01
N ASN A 175 -18.11 -4.83 6.96
CA ASN A 175 -19.13 -4.22 7.80
C ASN A 175 -20.53 -4.71 7.46
N PHE A 176 -20.83 -4.89 6.17
CA PHE A 176 -22.11 -5.44 5.73
C PHE A 176 -22.29 -6.89 6.20
N LEU A 177 -21.25 -7.70 6.14
CA LEU A 177 -21.25 -9.05 6.68
C LEU A 177 -21.49 -9.07 8.19
N VAL A 178 -20.72 -8.28 8.95
CA VAL A 178 -20.91 -8.18 10.40
C VAL A 178 -22.37 -7.83 10.74
N ALA A 179 -22.97 -6.89 10.00
CA ALA A 179 -24.38 -6.53 10.19
C ALA A 179 -25.35 -7.69 9.85
N LEU A 180 -25.07 -8.47 8.79
CA LEU A 180 -25.87 -9.67 8.47
C LEU A 180 -25.78 -10.77 9.55
N LEU A 181 -24.63 -10.86 10.24
CA LEU A 181 -24.35 -11.89 11.23
C LEU A 181 -24.87 -11.52 12.62
N GLN A 182 -24.74 -10.25 13.03
CA GLN A 182 -25.27 -9.76 14.31
C GLN A 182 -26.78 -9.96 14.45
N GLU A 183 -27.53 -10.01 13.34
CA GLU A 183 -28.96 -10.29 13.36
C GLU A 183 -29.30 -11.72 13.87
N HIS A 184 -28.33 -12.64 13.86
CA HIS A 184 -28.50 -14.00 14.38
C HIS A 184 -28.27 -14.11 15.90
N THR A 185 -27.80 -13.04 16.57
CA THR A 185 -27.23 -13.16 17.93
C THR A 185 -27.71 -12.12 18.96
N TYR A 186 -28.55 -11.11 18.65
CA TYR A 186 -28.76 -9.99 19.60
C TYR A 186 -30.10 -9.85 20.35
N SER A 187 -29.91 -9.38 21.59
CA SER A 187 -30.84 -8.79 22.55
C SER A 187 -31.07 -7.27 22.31
N ASP A 188 -32.05 -6.72 23.04
CA ASP A 188 -32.84 -5.49 22.85
C ASP A 188 -32.18 -4.10 22.60
N ASN A 189 -30.86 -3.92 22.59
CA ASN A 189 -30.29 -2.58 22.84
C ASN A 189 -30.03 -1.64 21.64
N ASP A 190 -30.18 -2.05 20.37
CA ASP A 190 -30.01 -1.13 19.21
C ASP A 190 -31.19 -1.16 18.21
N VAL A 191 -32.34 -0.65 18.66
CA VAL A 191 -33.62 -0.67 17.93
C VAL A 191 -33.63 0.18 16.65
N LYS A 192 -32.74 1.18 16.50
CA LYS A 192 -32.74 2.08 15.34
C LYS A 192 -31.88 1.56 14.17
N LEU A 193 -30.65 1.12 14.46
CA LEU A 193 -29.76 0.50 13.48
C LEU A 193 -30.36 -0.81 12.92
N SER A 194 -31.00 -1.61 13.79
CA SER A 194 -31.71 -2.81 13.36
C SER A 194 -32.89 -2.53 12.42
N LYS A 195 -33.60 -1.41 12.56
CA LYS A 195 -34.70 -1.03 11.65
C LYS A 195 -34.18 -0.56 10.29
N GLU A 196 -33.12 0.25 10.27
CA GLU A 196 -32.53 0.73 9.03
C GLU A 196 -31.89 -0.42 8.24
N PHE A 197 -31.21 -1.33 8.91
CA PHE A 197 -30.64 -2.51 8.28
C PHE A 197 -31.70 -3.48 7.75
N LYS A 198 -32.77 -3.75 8.51
CA LYS A 198 -33.92 -4.54 8.03
C LYS A 198 -34.53 -3.95 6.76
N LYS A 199 -34.65 -2.62 6.70
CA LYS A 199 -35.11 -1.95 5.49
C LYS A 199 -34.16 -2.20 4.30
N ILE A 200 -32.85 -2.16 4.51
CA ILE A 200 -31.87 -2.47 3.45
C ILE A 200 -31.98 -3.94 3.02
N GLN A 201 -32.24 -4.86 3.93
CA GLN A 201 -32.41 -6.28 3.59
C GLN A 201 -33.67 -6.55 2.77
N GLU A 202 -34.75 -5.81 3.02
CA GLU A 202 -36.02 -5.96 2.31
C GLU A 202 -36.04 -5.18 0.99
N GLU A 203 -35.60 -3.93 1.01
CA GLU A 203 -35.78 -2.96 -0.08
C GLU A 203 -34.48 -2.59 -0.82
N GLY A 204 -33.32 -2.97 -0.29
CA GLY A 204 -32.02 -2.50 -0.76
C GLY A 204 -31.76 -1.04 -0.39
N GLY A 205 -30.72 -0.45 -0.98
CA GLY A 205 -30.37 0.96 -0.79
C GLY A 205 -28.91 1.19 -0.42
N LYS A 206 -28.61 2.42 0.00
CA LYS A 206 -27.26 2.78 0.45
C LYS A 206 -27.05 2.24 1.86
N PHE A 207 -26.04 1.38 2.02
CA PHE A 207 -25.53 0.94 3.32
C PHE A 207 -24.29 1.77 3.66
N SER A 208 -24.33 2.43 4.80
CA SER A 208 -23.23 3.23 5.34
C SER A 208 -22.99 2.77 6.77
N TYR A 209 -21.73 2.47 7.10
CA TYR A 209 -21.34 2.00 8.42
C TYR A 209 -20.37 3.00 9.03
N ASN A 210 -20.86 3.79 9.99
CA ASN A 210 -20.07 4.81 10.65
C ASN A 210 -19.64 4.32 12.03
N ASP A 211 -18.43 3.77 12.11
CA ASP A 211 -17.77 3.44 13.38
C ASP A 211 -16.81 4.55 13.87
N GLY A 212 -16.96 5.77 13.31
CA GLY A 212 -16.11 6.93 13.64
C GLY A 212 -14.64 6.84 13.20
N THR A 213 -14.19 5.69 12.66
CA THR A 213 -12.79 5.43 12.29
C THR A 213 -12.58 5.22 10.78
N ASN A 214 -13.58 4.73 10.04
CA ASN A 214 -13.47 4.40 8.62
C ASN A 214 -14.63 5.04 7.82
N GLU A 215 -14.39 6.22 7.22
CA GLU A 215 -15.40 6.94 6.41
C GLU A 215 -15.57 6.37 4.99
N ASN A 216 -14.69 5.46 4.56
CA ASN A 216 -14.62 4.99 3.18
C ASN A 216 -15.07 3.53 3.09
N GLY A 217 -16.38 3.28 2.97
CA GLY A 217 -16.91 1.92 2.83
C GLY A 217 -18.37 1.82 2.38
N ASP A 218 -18.98 2.92 1.94
CA ASP A 218 -20.40 2.93 1.58
C ASP A 218 -20.71 1.98 0.42
N LEU A 219 -21.70 1.11 0.61
CA LEU A 219 -22.17 0.16 -0.39
C LEU A 219 -23.54 0.54 -0.92
N GLN A 220 -23.79 0.23 -2.18
CA GLN A 220 -25.12 0.17 -2.76
C GLN A 220 -25.57 -1.28 -2.79
N VAL A 221 -26.62 -1.60 -2.03
CA VAL A 221 -27.18 -2.94 -1.88
C VAL A 221 -28.41 -3.10 -2.76
N TYR A 222 -28.47 -4.21 -3.49
CA TYR A 222 -29.58 -4.66 -4.31
C TYR A 222 -30.08 -6.00 -3.76
N THR A 223 -31.40 -6.14 -3.57
CA THR A 223 -32.02 -7.30 -2.94
C THR A 223 -32.75 -8.18 -3.95
N ASN A 224 -33.20 -9.35 -3.48
CA ASN A 224 -33.98 -10.33 -4.26
C ASN A 224 -33.28 -10.76 -5.55
N VAL A 225 -31.97 -11.01 -5.44
CA VAL A 225 -31.14 -11.31 -6.60
C VAL A 225 -31.41 -12.72 -7.12
N GLN A 226 -31.59 -12.83 -8.45
CA GLN A 226 -31.92 -14.06 -9.15
C GLN A 226 -31.18 -14.16 -10.49
N PHE A 227 -30.79 -15.37 -10.87
CA PHE A 227 -30.31 -15.65 -12.23
C PHE A 227 -31.47 -15.88 -13.19
N VAL A 228 -31.50 -15.11 -14.29
CA VAL A 228 -32.55 -15.19 -15.31
C VAL A 228 -32.08 -15.98 -16.52
N ASN A 229 -30.86 -15.73 -16.97
CA ASN A 229 -30.30 -16.35 -18.15
C ASN A 229 -28.78 -16.43 -18.05
N ILE A 230 -28.18 -17.30 -18.86
CA ILE A 230 -26.74 -17.30 -19.13
C ILE A 230 -26.56 -17.00 -20.61
N THR A 231 -25.85 -15.92 -20.89
CA THR A 231 -25.47 -15.51 -22.22
C THR A 231 -24.03 -15.93 -22.49
N CYS A 232 -23.78 -16.35 -23.73
CA CYS A 232 -22.45 -16.63 -24.22
C CYS A 232 -22.26 -15.85 -25.51
N ASP A 233 -21.35 -14.89 -25.49
CA ASP A 233 -21.04 -14.04 -26.63
C ASP A 233 -19.55 -14.14 -26.95
N ARG A 234 -19.20 -14.19 -28.25
CA ARG A 234 -17.81 -14.34 -28.69
C ARG A 234 -16.90 -13.18 -28.23
N ARG A 235 -17.45 -11.98 -28.06
CA ARG A 235 -16.72 -10.77 -27.65
C ARG A 235 -16.82 -10.52 -26.15
N LYS A 236 -17.97 -10.84 -25.53
CA LYS A 236 -18.22 -10.57 -24.09
C LYS A 236 -17.95 -11.76 -23.17
N GLY A 237 -17.73 -12.95 -23.73
CA GLY A 237 -17.52 -14.17 -22.97
C GLY A 237 -18.82 -14.73 -22.38
N TYR A 238 -18.68 -15.46 -21.27
CA TYR A 238 -19.81 -15.94 -20.48
C TYR A 238 -20.31 -14.84 -19.56
N ALA A 239 -21.62 -14.67 -19.48
CA ALA A 239 -22.22 -13.76 -18.52
C ALA A 239 -23.59 -14.25 -18.07
N CYS A 240 -23.91 -13.98 -16.82
CA CYS A 240 -25.22 -14.23 -16.28
C CYS A 240 -26.05 -12.95 -16.36
N THR A 241 -27.26 -13.05 -16.89
CA THR A 241 -28.27 -12.00 -16.71
C THR A 241 -28.85 -12.16 -15.31
N VAL A 242 -28.62 -11.15 -14.48
CA VAL A 242 -29.00 -11.12 -13.08
C VAL A 242 -30.13 -10.12 -12.90
N SER A 243 -31.26 -10.59 -12.34
CA SER A 243 -32.40 -9.78 -11.95
C SER A 243 -32.34 -9.45 -10.47
N PHE A 244 -32.76 -8.24 -10.11
CA PHE A 244 -32.75 -7.74 -8.74
C PHE A 244 -33.84 -6.68 -8.52
N THR A 245 -34.17 -6.38 -7.26
CA THR A 245 -35.09 -5.28 -6.93
C THR A 245 -34.38 -3.93 -7.09
N PRO A 246 -34.88 -3.03 -7.96
CA PRO A 246 -34.29 -1.70 -8.13
C PRO A 246 -34.56 -0.83 -6.89
N PRO A 247 -33.73 0.20 -6.64
CA PRO A 247 -33.97 1.14 -5.55
C PRO A 247 -35.38 1.75 -5.65
N LYS A 248 -36.05 1.96 -4.50
CA LYS A 248 -37.37 2.63 -4.48
C LYS A 248 -37.22 4.11 -4.86
N ILE A 249 -37.57 4.44 -6.09
CA ILE A 249 -37.53 5.82 -6.60
C ILE A 249 -38.95 6.40 -6.48
N ARG A 250 -39.08 7.68 -6.14
CA ARG A 250 -40.38 8.39 -6.17
C ARG A 250 -41.00 8.47 -7.57
N ALA A 251 -40.22 8.16 -8.60
CA ALA A 251 -40.58 8.21 -10.02
C ALA A 251 -41.40 6.98 -10.44
N LYS A 252 -42.72 7.13 -10.55
CA LYS A 252 -43.63 6.03 -10.93
C LYS A 252 -43.63 5.68 -12.42
N GLY A 253 -43.16 6.57 -13.30
CA GLY A 253 -43.17 6.38 -14.74
C GLY A 253 -41.86 5.81 -15.30
N VAL A 254 -41.95 5.00 -16.37
CA VAL A 254 -40.79 4.42 -17.09
C VAL A 254 -39.76 5.50 -17.46
N ARG A 255 -40.22 6.64 -17.98
CA ARG A 255 -39.34 7.77 -18.35
C ARG A 255 -38.56 8.32 -17.15
N ALA A 256 -39.23 8.55 -16.04
CA ALA A 256 -38.59 9.11 -14.85
C ALA A 256 -37.66 8.08 -14.16
N ARG A 257 -37.99 6.77 -14.22
CA ARG A 257 -37.05 5.69 -13.81
C ARG A 257 -35.82 5.65 -14.70
N ARG A 258 -35.99 5.84 -16.01
CA ARG A 258 -34.87 5.90 -16.95
C ARG A 258 -33.95 7.09 -16.65
N GLU A 259 -34.52 8.28 -16.45
CA GLU A 259 -33.76 9.48 -16.06
C GLU A 259 -32.98 9.28 -14.75
N TYR A 260 -33.54 8.53 -13.78
CA TYR A 260 -32.83 8.14 -12.57
C TYR A 260 -31.58 7.30 -12.87
N TRP A 261 -31.71 6.26 -13.69
CA TRP A 261 -30.60 5.38 -14.02
C TRP A 261 -29.52 6.09 -14.84
N GLU A 262 -29.90 7.00 -15.73
CA GLU A 262 -28.97 7.85 -16.50
C GLU A 262 -28.18 8.80 -15.59
N LYS A 263 -28.80 9.35 -14.53
CA LYS A 263 -28.15 10.28 -13.59
C LYS A 263 -27.25 9.59 -12.56
N ASN A 264 -27.71 8.50 -11.95
CA ASN A 264 -27.03 7.91 -10.78
C ASN A 264 -25.78 7.09 -11.11
N LYS A 265 -25.50 6.81 -12.38
CA LYS A 265 -24.27 6.13 -12.84
C LYS A 265 -23.88 4.92 -11.97
N ARG A 266 -24.87 4.12 -11.55
CA ARG A 266 -24.68 2.86 -10.82
C ARG A 266 -24.67 1.68 -11.78
N LEU A 267 -23.98 0.61 -11.39
CA LEU A 267 -23.81 -0.62 -12.18
C LEU A 267 -23.25 -0.34 -13.59
N LEU A 268 -22.33 0.62 -13.71
CA LEU A 268 -21.73 0.94 -15.01
C LEU A 268 -21.02 -0.29 -15.59
N THR A 269 -20.90 -0.34 -16.91
CA THR A 269 -20.04 -1.35 -17.55
C THR A 269 -18.61 -1.19 -17.02
N GLY A 270 -18.00 -2.29 -16.56
CA GLY A 270 -16.70 -2.26 -15.88
C GLY A 270 -16.78 -2.05 -14.36
N SER A 271 -17.97 -1.83 -13.78
CA SER A 271 -18.15 -1.83 -12.33
C SER A 271 -17.92 -3.23 -11.74
N LEU A 272 -17.23 -3.28 -10.61
CA LEU A 272 -17.10 -4.47 -9.77
C LEU A 272 -18.32 -4.59 -8.88
N VAL A 273 -18.97 -5.75 -8.91
CA VAL A 273 -20.08 -6.10 -8.03
C VAL A 273 -19.77 -7.39 -7.29
N THR A 274 -20.30 -7.51 -6.09
CA THR A 274 -20.19 -8.73 -5.29
C THR A 274 -21.57 -9.31 -5.09
N LEU A 275 -21.76 -10.55 -5.51
CA LEU A 275 -22.96 -11.32 -5.22
C LEU A 275 -22.75 -12.10 -3.93
N ILE A 276 -23.69 -11.95 -3.00
CA ILE A 276 -23.71 -12.58 -1.69
C ILE A 276 -24.92 -13.51 -1.65
N LEU A 277 -24.65 -14.82 -1.56
CA LEU A 277 -25.67 -15.87 -1.54
C LEU A 277 -25.62 -16.62 -0.21
N PRO A 278 -26.76 -17.07 0.34
CA PRO A 278 -26.76 -17.97 1.49
C PRO A 278 -26.02 -19.26 1.15
N ASN A 279 -25.13 -19.70 2.04
CA ASN A 279 -24.46 -20.98 1.89
C ASN A 279 -25.41 -22.12 2.26
N PRO A 280 -25.76 -23.03 1.34
CA PRO A 280 -26.66 -24.15 1.64
C PRO A 280 -26.04 -25.17 2.60
N ASN A 281 -24.70 -25.27 2.66
CA ASN A 281 -23.97 -26.25 3.47
C ASN A 281 -22.85 -25.54 4.25
N PRO A 282 -23.15 -24.85 5.36
CA PRO A 282 -22.12 -24.24 6.20
C PRO A 282 -21.21 -25.33 6.77
N GLN A 283 -19.91 -25.29 6.45
CA GLN A 283 -18.94 -26.24 6.98
C GLN A 283 -18.53 -25.79 8.39
N SER A 284 -18.86 -26.60 9.40
CA SER A 284 -18.38 -26.39 10.78
C SER A 284 -16.91 -26.79 10.86
N ARG A 285 -16.00 -25.86 10.56
CA ARG A 285 -14.57 -26.06 10.80
C ARG A 285 -14.24 -25.51 12.18
N SER A 286 -14.16 -26.43 13.15
CA SER A 286 -13.94 -26.21 14.60
C SER A 286 -15.14 -25.62 15.36
N SER A 287 -15.16 -25.77 16.68
CA SER A 287 -16.29 -25.61 17.63
C SER A 287 -16.96 -24.21 17.71
N SER A 288 -16.70 -23.35 16.74
CA SER A 288 -17.41 -22.10 16.45
C SER A 288 -17.55 -22.05 14.94
N ILE A 289 -18.78 -22.04 14.41
CA ILE A 289 -19.02 -21.70 13.00
C ILE A 289 -18.27 -20.39 12.77
N SER A 290 -17.31 -20.36 11.83
CA SER A 290 -16.81 -19.06 11.41
C SER A 290 -18.02 -18.39 10.77
N ASP A 291 -18.55 -17.34 11.39
CA ASP A 291 -19.80 -16.70 10.95
C ASP A 291 -19.74 -16.29 9.46
N SER A 292 -18.51 -16.14 8.94
CA SER A 292 -18.17 -15.93 7.53
C SER A 292 -18.53 -17.06 6.55
N ASP A 293 -18.85 -18.27 7.03
CA ASP A 293 -19.23 -19.43 6.21
C ASP A 293 -20.73 -19.48 5.91
N LEU A 294 -21.55 -18.62 6.53
CA LEU A 294 -23.00 -18.55 6.26
C LEU A 294 -23.31 -17.99 4.87
N TYR A 295 -22.37 -17.27 4.26
CA TYR A 295 -22.55 -16.63 2.96
C TYR A 295 -21.42 -16.99 1.99
N LEU A 296 -21.81 -17.19 0.73
CA LEU A 296 -20.93 -17.35 -0.42
C LEU A 296 -20.74 -16.00 -1.12
N PHE A 297 -19.52 -15.76 -1.58
CA PHE A 297 -19.09 -14.49 -2.20
C PHE A 297 -18.64 -14.73 -3.63
N TYR A 298 -19.25 -14.02 -4.56
CA TYR A 298 -18.89 -14.08 -5.97
C TYR A 298 -18.65 -12.69 -6.52
N PHE A 299 -17.41 -12.41 -6.89
CA PHE A 299 -17.06 -11.17 -7.57
C PHE A 299 -17.38 -11.27 -9.06
N GLY A 300 -17.99 -10.22 -9.59
CA GLY A 300 -18.34 -10.12 -10.99
C GLY A 300 -18.14 -8.72 -11.53
N ILE A 301 -18.03 -8.63 -12.85
CA ILE A 301 -17.87 -7.38 -13.58
C ILE A 301 -19.12 -7.18 -14.42
N VAL A 302 -19.72 -6.00 -14.32
CA VAL A 302 -20.86 -5.65 -15.18
C VAL A 302 -20.39 -5.49 -16.61
N ILE A 303 -20.85 -6.36 -17.51
CA ILE A 303 -20.45 -6.36 -18.92
C ILE A 303 -21.45 -5.65 -19.82
N TYR A 304 -22.71 -5.60 -19.43
CA TYR A 304 -23.76 -4.94 -20.20
C TYR A 304 -24.81 -4.35 -19.28
N ARG A 305 -25.01 -3.06 -19.45
CA ARG A 305 -26.03 -2.26 -18.77
C ARG A 305 -26.86 -1.54 -19.84
N ASN A 306 -28.18 -1.62 -19.71
CA ASN A 306 -29.10 -0.90 -20.58
C ASN A 306 -30.19 -0.23 -19.75
N GLU A 307 -30.24 1.09 -19.80
CA GLU A 307 -31.19 1.91 -19.03
C GLU A 307 -32.63 1.63 -19.40
N ARG A 308 -32.92 1.20 -20.63
CA ARG A 308 -34.27 0.81 -21.05
C ARG A 308 -34.72 -0.49 -20.37
N ILE A 309 -33.80 -1.44 -20.19
CA ILE A 309 -34.07 -2.70 -19.50
C ILE A 309 -34.24 -2.41 -18.00
N LEU A 310 -33.33 -1.65 -17.40
CA LEU A 310 -33.36 -1.27 -15.98
C LEU A 310 -34.59 -0.43 -15.57
N SER A 311 -35.21 0.31 -16.52
CA SER A 311 -36.36 1.18 -16.26
C SER A 311 -37.72 0.57 -16.62
N ARG A 312 -37.71 -0.63 -17.25
CA ARG A 312 -38.90 -1.26 -17.80
C ARG A 312 -39.93 -1.55 -16.71
N ASP A 313 -39.53 -2.25 -15.65
CA ASP A 313 -40.39 -2.61 -14.53
C ASP A 313 -40.11 -1.73 -13.30
N GLU A 314 -41.04 -1.73 -12.35
CA GLU A 314 -40.89 -1.04 -11.06
C GLU A 314 -40.29 -1.97 -9.99
N ASN A 315 -40.50 -3.28 -10.10
CA ASN A 315 -40.17 -4.27 -9.08
C ASN A 315 -38.92 -5.09 -9.40
N PHE A 316 -38.51 -5.16 -10.67
CA PHE A 316 -37.30 -5.87 -11.07
C PHE A 316 -36.50 -5.10 -12.14
N ALA A 317 -35.19 -5.26 -12.10
CA ALA A 317 -34.25 -4.71 -13.05
C ALA A 317 -33.18 -5.76 -13.37
N GLU A 318 -32.66 -5.75 -14.60
CA GLU A 318 -31.73 -6.77 -15.08
C GLU A 318 -30.41 -6.14 -15.56
N VAL A 319 -29.31 -6.85 -15.30
CA VAL A 319 -27.95 -6.49 -15.72
C VAL A 319 -27.17 -7.76 -16.08
N ASP A 320 -26.27 -7.67 -17.05
CA ASP A 320 -25.39 -8.82 -17.37
C ASP A 320 -24.06 -8.69 -16.65
N ILE A 321 -23.67 -9.77 -15.97
CA ILE A 321 -22.48 -9.83 -15.12
C ILE A 321 -21.64 -11.03 -15.54
N ASN A 322 -20.35 -10.79 -15.78
CA ASN A 322 -19.36 -11.85 -15.92
C ASN A 322 -18.74 -12.13 -14.55
N PHE A 323 -18.93 -13.34 -14.04
CA PHE A 323 -18.38 -13.76 -12.75
C PHE A 323 -17.02 -14.43 -12.92
N ILE A 324 -16.13 -14.13 -11.97
CA ILE A 324 -14.73 -14.56 -12.03
C ILE A 324 -14.58 -16.00 -11.58
N ASP A 325 -15.29 -16.39 -10.52
CA ASP A 325 -15.32 -17.77 -10.06
C ASP A 325 -16.34 -18.59 -10.89
N PRO A 326 -15.89 -19.60 -11.65
CA PRO A 326 -16.79 -20.42 -12.47
C PRO A 326 -17.78 -21.27 -11.66
N SER A 327 -17.55 -21.48 -10.36
CA SER A 327 -18.42 -22.30 -9.50
C SER A 327 -19.84 -21.75 -9.37
N ILE A 328 -20.05 -20.48 -9.73
CA ILE A 328 -21.37 -19.84 -9.77
C ILE A 328 -22.25 -20.32 -10.95
N TYR A 329 -21.66 -20.74 -12.08
CA TYR A 329 -22.43 -21.09 -13.27
C TYR A 329 -23.30 -22.34 -13.07
N PRO A 330 -22.85 -23.41 -12.40
CA PRO A 330 -23.72 -24.51 -11.99
C PRO A 330 -24.90 -24.05 -11.12
N ILE A 331 -24.69 -23.12 -10.18
CA ILE A 331 -25.74 -22.56 -9.33
C ILE A 331 -26.76 -21.82 -10.21
N ALA A 332 -26.29 -20.93 -11.08
CA ALA A 332 -27.13 -20.19 -12.01
C ALA A 332 -27.94 -21.11 -12.94
N LEU A 333 -27.31 -22.12 -13.54
CA LEU A 333 -27.99 -23.12 -14.39
C LEU A 333 -29.08 -23.88 -13.63
N SER A 334 -28.79 -24.29 -12.40
CA SER A 334 -29.75 -25.00 -11.55
C SER A 334 -30.98 -24.14 -11.26
N GLU A 335 -30.76 -22.86 -10.96
CA GLU A 335 -31.80 -21.88 -10.66
C GLU A 335 -32.68 -21.58 -11.88
N ILE A 336 -32.06 -21.34 -13.03
CA ILE A 336 -32.76 -21.07 -14.30
C ILE A 336 -33.63 -22.28 -14.70
N SER A 337 -33.11 -23.51 -14.50
CA SER A 337 -33.85 -24.74 -14.78
C SER A 337 -35.06 -24.94 -13.86
N ILE A 338 -34.92 -24.60 -12.57
CA ILE A 338 -35.98 -24.73 -11.56
C ILE A 338 -37.05 -23.64 -11.73
N PHE A 339 -36.67 -22.43 -12.15
CA PHE A 339 -37.61 -21.33 -12.38
C PHE A 339 -38.74 -21.73 -13.34
N ASN A 340 -38.41 -22.49 -14.38
CA ASN A 340 -39.37 -23.01 -15.35
C ASN A 340 -40.31 -24.12 -14.79
N LYS A 341 -40.05 -24.64 -13.58
CA LYS A 341 -40.67 -25.85 -13.02
C LYS A 341 -41.48 -25.65 -11.73
N THR A 342 -41.96 -24.44 -11.42
CA THR A 342 -42.99 -24.15 -10.39
C THR A 342 -42.59 -24.04 -8.90
N LYS A 343 -41.30 -24.01 -8.53
CA LYS A 343 -40.89 -23.66 -7.14
C LYS A 343 -40.40 -22.22 -7.07
N LYS A 344 -41.12 -21.34 -6.35
CA LYS A 344 -40.61 -20.04 -5.92
C LYS A 344 -39.40 -20.29 -5.02
N ILE A 345 -38.21 -20.07 -5.55
CA ILE A 345 -36.98 -20.08 -4.75
C ILE A 345 -37.11 -18.94 -3.74
N PRO A 346 -36.88 -19.19 -2.43
CA PRO A 346 -36.90 -18.12 -1.46
C PRO A 346 -35.74 -17.15 -1.79
N LEU A 347 -36.07 -15.97 -2.31
CA LEU A 347 -35.10 -14.91 -2.65
C LEU A 347 -34.56 -14.17 -1.41
N LYS A 348 -34.89 -14.66 -0.21
CA LYS A 348 -34.51 -14.06 1.06
C LYS A 348 -32.99 -14.16 1.24
N ASN A 349 -32.39 -13.08 1.74
CA ASN A 349 -30.96 -12.97 2.08
C ASN A 349 -30.01 -13.15 0.87
N ARG A 350 -30.45 -12.77 -0.34
CA ARG A 350 -29.61 -12.73 -1.55
C ARG A 350 -29.36 -11.29 -1.94
N PHE A 351 -28.09 -10.91 -2.00
CA PHE A 351 -27.69 -9.52 -2.20
C PHE A 351 -26.69 -9.41 -3.33
N MET A 352 -26.79 -8.32 -4.09
CA MET A 352 -25.73 -7.85 -4.97
C MET A 352 -25.32 -6.48 -4.45
N VAL A 353 -24.02 -6.27 -4.31
CA VAL A 353 -23.50 -5.03 -3.74
C VAL A 353 -22.45 -4.40 -4.65
N GLU A 354 -22.50 -3.08 -4.77
CA GLU A 354 -21.54 -2.25 -5.50
C GLU A 354 -20.91 -1.24 -4.52
N SER A 355 -19.59 -1.09 -4.51
CA SER A 355 -18.95 -0.03 -3.73
C SER A 355 -19.25 1.33 -4.35
N THR A 356 -19.67 2.30 -3.53
CA THR A 356 -20.14 3.58 -4.07
C THR A 356 -19.03 4.57 -4.41
N GLY A 357 -17.85 4.40 -3.84
CA GLY A 357 -16.70 5.30 -3.98
C GLY A 357 -15.65 4.85 -4.97
N VAL A 358 -15.82 3.68 -5.61
CA VAL A 358 -14.78 3.04 -6.42
C VAL A 358 -15.35 2.56 -7.75
N TYR A 359 -14.64 2.85 -8.84
CA TYR A 359 -14.96 2.36 -10.18
C TYR A 359 -13.80 1.53 -10.72
N LEU A 360 -13.96 0.21 -10.80
CA LEU A 360 -12.86 -0.72 -11.12
C LEU A 360 -12.16 -0.39 -12.45
N GLU A 361 -12.91 -0.07 -13.50
CA GLU A 361 -12.34 0.18 -14.84
C GLU A 361 -11.29 1.29 -14.85
N SER A 362 -11.40 2.32 -13.98
CA SER A 362 -10.41 3.39 -13.91
C SER A 362 -9.06 2.94 -13.32
N TYR A 363 -9.07 1.86 -12.53
CA TYR A 363 -7.86 1.28 -11.93
C TYR A 363 -7.33 0.11 -12.77
N TYR A 364 -8.22 -0.69 -13.35
CA TYR A 364 -7.90 -1.98 -13.94
C TYR A 364 -6.79 -1.91 -14.97
N HIS A 365 -6.88 -0.98 -15.94
CA HIS A 365 -5.88 -0.85 -17.00
C HIS A 365 -4.52 -0.39 -16.47
N ILE A 366 -4.52 0.50 -15.47
CA ILE A 366 -3.28 1.02 -14.86
C ILE A 366 -2.60 -0.11 -14.08
N LEU A 367 -3.36 -0.80 -13.21
CA LEU A 367 -2.87 -1.95 -12.46
C LEU A 367 -2.35 -3.05 -13.39
N LYS A 368 -3.07 -3.34 -14.48
CA LYS A 368 -2.63 -4.34 -15.46
C LYS A 368 -1.34 -3.93 -16.16
N THR A 369 -1.18 -2.65 -16.47
CA THR A 369 0.05 -2.12 -17.06
C THR A 369 1.22 -2.25 -16.08
N LEU A 370 1.03 -1.86 -14.82
CA LEU A 370 2.06 -2.02 -13.77
C LEU A 370 2.47 -3.48 -13.59
N GLN A 371 1.53 -4.43 -13.63
CA GLN A 371 1.81 -5.87 -13.52
C GLN A 371 2.58 -6.46 -14.70
N THR A 372 2.39 -5.91 -15.91
CA THR A 372 2.92 -6.49 -17.15
C THR A 372 4.17 -5.77 -17.66
N THR A 373 4.46 -4.59 -17.14
CA THR A 373 5.63 -3.80 -17.52
C THR A 373 6.91 -4.52 -17.10
N ASN A 374 7.83 -4.70 -18.04
CA ASN A 374 9.16 -5.23 -17.73
C ASN A 374 10.00 -4.14 -17.05
N PRO A 375 10.54 -4.38 -15.84
CA PRO A 375 11.37 -3.41 -15.11
C PRO A 375 12.53 -2.84 -15.95
N SER A 376 13.17 -3.66 -16.79
CA SER A 376 14.31 -3.24 -17.63
C SER A 376 13.93 -2.31 -18.78
N SER A 377 12.63 -2.15 -19.06
CA SER A 377 12.11 -1.29 -20.13
C SER A 377 11.53 0.04 -19.62
N LEU A 378 11.66 0.32 -18.32
CA LEU A 378 11.07 1.51 -17.71
C LEU A 378 11.74 2.79 -18.26
N PRO A 379 11.00 3.68 -18.94
CA PRO A 379 11.56 4.93 -19.41
C PRO A 379 11.95 5.81 -18.22
N PHE A 380 13.03 6.59 -18.38
CA PHE A 380 13.52 7.51 -17.35
C PHE A 380 13.86 6.82 -16.00
N GLU A 381 14.27 5.55 -16.01
CA GLU A 381 14.67 4.78 -14.81
C GLU A 381 15.57 5.58 -13.86
N LYS A 382 16.58 6.28 -14.38
CA LYS A 382 17.52 7.07 -13.58
C LYS A 382 16.85 8.15 -12.72
N TYR A 383 15.69 8.65 -13.15
CA TYR A 383 14.93 9.69 -12.46
C TYR A 383 13.78 9.13 -11.63
N LEU A 384 13.11 8.08 -12.14
CA LEU A 384 11.95 7.48 -11.47
C LEU A 384 12.34 6.48 -10.39
N ALA A 385 13.44 5.75 -10.59
CA ALA A 385 13.90 4.71 -9.69
C ALA A 385 15.44 4.73 -9.56
N PRO A 386 16.01 5.80 -8.98
CA PRO A 386 17.46 5.92 -8.80
C PRO A 386 18.01 4.81 -7.90
N ASN A 387 19.09 4.16 -8.33
CA ASN A 387 19.85 3.22 -7.52
C ASN A 387 20.79 3.96 -6.59
N PHE A 388 20.49 3.95 -5.29
CA PHE A 388 21.36 4.58 -4.28
C PHE A 388 22.48 3.66 -3.78
N ASN A 389 22.53 2.42 -4.27
CA ASN A 389 23.52 1.40 -3.92
C ASN A 389 24.85 1.51 -4.69
N ASP A 390 24.98 2.39 -5.68
CA ASP A 390 26.21 2.54 -6.49
C ASP A 390 27.33 3.33 -5.80
N SER A 391 27.07 3.89 -4.61
CA SER A 391 28.15 4.30 -3.70
C SER A 391 28.52 3.12 -2.82
N ASN A 392 29.77 2.65 -2.84
CA ASN A 392 30.32 1.57 -1.99
C ASN A 392 29.93 1.69 -0.49
N VAL A 393 28.72 1.27 -0.11
CA VAL A 393 28.21 1.37 1.27
C VAL A 393 28.32 0.00 1.92
N ASN A 394 29.47 -0.25 2.54
CA ASN A 394 29.69 -1.46 3.35
C ASN A 394 29.70 -1.18 4.86
N ASN A 395 29.26 -0.02 5.34
CA ASN A 395 29.22 0.27 6.78
C ASN A 395 27.93 1.01 7.18
N GLY A 396 27.26 0.55 8.24
CA GLY A 396 26.05 1.18 8.82
C GLY A 396 26.27 2.58 9.41
N GLU A 397 27.50 3.09 9.42
CA GLU A 397 27.83 4.49 9.78
C GLU A 397 27.58 5.47 8.62
N ASP A 398 27.68 5.03 7.36
CA ASP A 398 27.51 5.90 6.18
C ASP A 398 26.05 6.28 5.91
N ILE A 399 25.12 5.37 6.26
CA ILE A 399 23.68 5.64 6.17
C ILE A 399 23.29 6.78 7.12
N LYS A 400 23.95 6.89 8.29
CA LYS A 400 23.70 7.98 9.25
C LYS A 400 24.15 9.33 8.69
N GLY A 401 25.31 9.37 8.04
CA GLY A 401 25.84 10.57 7.38
C GLY A 401 24.91 11.04 6.26
N LYS A 402 24.59 10.14 5.33
CA LYS A 402 23.73 10.44 4.17
C LYS A 402 22.31 10.84 4.56
N MET A 403 21.72 10.19 5.57
CA MET A 403 20.39 10.52 6.07
C MET A 403 20.35 11.88 6.79
N ARG A 404 21.40 12.22 7.55
CA ARG A 404 21.51 13.53 8.20
C ARG A 404 21.75 14.64 7.17
N GLU A 405 22.48 14.36 6.10
CA GLU A 405 22.67 15.26 4.97
C GLU A 405 21.38 15.47 4.17
N ASP A 406 20.65 14.40 3.82
CA ASP A 406 19.36 14.50 3.12
C ASP A 406 18.32 15.30 3.93
N ILE A 407 18.19 15.05 5.24
CA ILE A 407 17.29 15.83 6.12
C ILE A 407 17.72 17.30 6.17
N ARG A 408 19.03 17.56 6.17
CA ARG A 408 19.57 18.93 6.15
C ARG A 408 19.25 19.64 4.84
N GLU A 409 19.40 18.97 3.70
CA GLU A 409 19.03 19.52 2.38
C GLU A 409 17.53 19.79 2.28
N GLU A 410 16.67 18.88 2.75
CA GLU A 410 15.21 19.08 2.81
C GLU A 410 14.84 20.28 3.70
N MET A 411 15.50 20.46 4.85
CA MET A 411 15.30 21.63 5.70
C MET A 411 15.74 22.94 5.03
N ILE A 412 16.90 22.94 4.36
CA ILE A 412 17.40 24.13 3.66
C ILE A 412 16.45 24.53 2.52
N ASN A 413 15.94 23.55 1.77
CA ASN A 413 14.99 23.79 0.67
C ASN A 413 13.60 24.26 1.15
N THR A 414 13.18 23.88 2.36
CA THR A 414 11.87 24.28 2.92
C THR A 414 11.92 25.61 3.68
N LEU A 415 13.10 26.07 4.10
CA LEU A 415 13.27 27.32 4.85
C LEU A 415 13.51 28.57 3.98
N ASP A 416 13.53 28.45 2.64
CA ASP A 416 13.78 29.56 1.69
C ASP A 416 14.96 30.45 2.12
N VAL A 417 15.98 29.84 2.73
CA VAL A 417 17.18 30.54 3.16
C VAL A 417 18.02 30.72 1.91
N LYS A 418 17.87 31.88 1.26
CA LYS A 418 18.88 32.39 0.33
C LYS A 418 20.22 32.30 1.05
N VAL A 419 21.05 31.35 0.62
CA VAL A 419 22.46 31.36 0.95
C VAL A 419 23.05 32.54 0.17
N GLU A 420 23.02 33.73 0.76
CA GLU A 420 23.97 34.76 0.37
C GLU A 420 25.36 34.23 0.76
N ASN A 421 26.07 33.72 -0.25
CA ASN A 421 27.48 33.42 -0.12
C ASN A 421 28.23 34.72 0.25
N PRO A 422 29.20 34.68 1.17
CA PRO A 422 30.17 35.75 1.32
C PRO A 422 31.10 35.87 0.10
#